data_AF-A0A7W0WDJ0-F1
#
_entry.id   AF-A0A7W0WDJ0-F1
#
_cell.length_a   1.000
_cell.length_b   1.000
_cell.length_c   1.000
_cell.angle_alpha   90.00
_cell.angle_beta   90.00
_cell.angle_gamma   90.00
#
_symmetry.space_group_name_H-M   'P 1'
#
loop_
_entity.id
_entity.type
_entity.pdbx_description
1 polymer ?
#
loop_
_entity_poly.entity_id
_entity_poly.type
_entity_poly.pdbx_seq_one_letter_code
_entity_poly.pdbx_strand_id
1 'polypeptide(L)'
;VHERADGVVRGRAAVLLREGEEVAQVLDLPWNADDPGHWDNAAAAPGRIVLAGKLGADNVAEAVRRVRPWAVDASSRLEASPGIKDPDKVRAYVEAARA
;
A
#
# COMPACT_ATOMS: atom_id res chain seq x y z
N VAL A 1 15.53 -1.45 12.80
CA VAL A 1 15.86 -0.11 12.25
C VAL A 1 16.68 -0.35 10.99
N HIS A 2 16.19 -0.01 9.82
CA HIS A 2 16.90 -0.24 8.55
C HIS A 2 17.90 0.88 8.30
N GLU A 3 19.07 0.55 7.75
CA GLU A 3 20.11 1.50 7.35
C GLU A 3 19.57 2.46 6.28
N ARG A 4 19.70 3.77 6.52
CA ARG A 4 19.37 4.82 5.56
C ARG A 4 20.57 5.00 4.64
N ALA A 5 20.39 4.80 3.33
CA ALA A 5 21.37 5.15 2.31
C ALA A 5 21.09 6.58 1.83
N ASP A 6 22.13 7.42 1.79
CA ASP A 6 21.98 8.80 1.30
C ASP A 6 21.46 8.82 -0.14
N GLY A 7 20.48 9.69 -0.39
CA GLY A 7 19.77 9.78 -1.68
C GLY A 7 18.65 8.75 -1.87
N VAL A 8 18.44 7.81 -0.94
CA VAL A 8 17.36 6.82 -1.03
C VAL A 8 16.34 7.04 0.09
N VAL A 9 15.24 7.72 -0.24
CA VAL A 9 14.11 7.90 0.68
C VAL A 9 13.31 6.59 0.74
N ARG A 10 13.59 5.75 1.74
CA ARG A 10 12.88 4.50 2.00
C ARG A 10 11.85 4.69 3.11
N GLY A 11 10.76 5.37 2.81
CA GLY A 11 9.63 5.50 3.74
C GLY A 11 8.83 4.20 3.80
N ARG A 12 8.84 3.49 4.93
CA ARG A 12 7.93 2.35 5.18
C ARG A 12 6.63 2.76 5.86
N ALA A 13 6.69 3.87 6.60
CA ALA A 13 5.58 4.46 7.31
C ALA A 13 5.56 5.94 6.97
N ALA A 14 4.43 6.41 6.45
CA ALA A 14 4.12 7.81 6.26
C ALA A 14 2.79 8.13 6.95
N VAL A 15 2.43 9.40 7.02
CA VAL A 15 1.14 9.84 7.57
C VAL A 15 0.40 10.65 6.52
N LEU A 16 -0.90 10.42 6.39
CA LEU A 16 -1.80 11.29 5.65
C LEU A 16 -2.26 12.40 6.57
N LEU A 17 -2.06 13.63 6.10
CA LEU A 17 -2.51 14.83 6.79
C LEU A 17 -3.75 15.39 6.11
N ARG A 18 -4.70 15.87 6.91
CA ARG A 18 -5.81 16.70 6.45
C ARG A 18 -5.78 17.99 7.26
N GLU A 19 -5.59 19.12 6.58
CA GLU A 19 -5.53 20.44 7.23
C GLU A 19 -4.45 20.53 8.32
N GLY A 20 -3.34 19.81 8.13
CA GLY A 20 -2.21 19.75 9.07
C GLY A 20 -2.34 18.69 10.16
N GLU A 21 -3.51 18.07 10.31
CA GLU A 21 -3.78 17.03 11.31
C GLU A 21 -3.59 15.63 10.73
N GLU A 22 -3.00 14.71 11.50
CA GLU A 22 -2.85 13.32 11.11
C GLU A 22 -4.21 12.60 11.08
N VAL A 23 -4.55 11.98 9.95
CA VAL A 23 -5.82 11.26 9.77
C VAL A 23 -5.66 9.77 9.52
N ALA A 24 -4.50 9.33 9.03
CA ALA A 24 -4.20 7.92 8.79
C ALA A 24 -2.70 7.70 8.64
N GLN A 25 -2.25 6.47 8.90
CA GLN A 25 -0.90 6.01 8.60
C GLN A 25 -0.90 5.29 7.25
N VAL A 26 0.13 5.53 6.44
CA VAL A 26 0.40 4.78 5.21
C VAL A 26 1.49 3.75 5.52
N LEU A 27 1.16 2.47 5.36
CA LEU A 27 2.10 1.37 5.58
C LEU A 27 2.41 0.71 4.24
N ASP A 28 3.66 0.82 3.81
CA ASP A 28 4.12 0.35 2.49
C ASP A 28 5.14 -0.80 2.61
N LEU A 29 5.11 -1.70 1.63
CA LEU A 29 6.15 -2.70 1.49
C LEU A 29 7.48 -2.01 1.16
N PRO A 30 8.61 -2.47 1.73
CA PRO A 30 9.90 -1.93 1.39
C PRO A 30 10.19 -2.09 -0.12
N TRP A 31 10.67 -1.01 -0.72
CA TRP A 31 11.02 -0.98 -2.14
C TRP A 31 12.06 -2.06 -2.49
N ASN A 32 11.75 -2.88 -3.49
CA ASN A 32 12.56 -4.00 -3.95
C ASN A 32 12.93 -5.04 -2.87
N ALA A 33 12.07 -5.22 -1.87
CA ALA A 33 12.19 -6.28 -0.87
C ALA A 33 10.84 -6.98 -0.67
N ASP A 34 10.89 -8.14 -0.01
CA ASP A 34 9.71 -8.85 0.49
C ASP A 34 9.71 -8.76 2.02
N ASP A 35 8.52 -8.64 2.59
CA ASP A 35 8.29 -8.65 4.03
C ASP A 35 7.07 -9.55 4.31
N PRO A 36 7.29 -10.82 4.67
CA PRO A 36 6.20 -11.75 4.96
C PRO A 36 5.29 -11.30 6.10
N GLY A 37 5.79 -10.44 7.01
CA GLY A 37 5.04 -9.91 8.13
C GLY A 37 4.28 -8.61 7.81
N HIS A 38 4.37 -8.06 6.60
CA HIS A 38 3.81 -6.76 6.26
C HIS A 38 2.33 -6.63 6.56
N TRP A 39 1.52 -7.61 6.12
CA TRP A 39 0.07 -7.59 6.36
C TRP A 39 -0.27 -7.79 7.83
N ASP A 40 0.50 -8.59 8.57
CA ASP A 40 0.27 -8.79 10.01
C ASP A 40 0.62 -7.53 10.80
N ASN A 41 1.72 -6.87 10.45
CA ASN A 41 2.11 -5.58 11.02
C ASN A 41 1.07 -4.51 10.72
N ALA A 42 0.53 -4.47 9.50
CA ALA A 42 -0.52 -3.52 9.13
C ALA A 42 -1.85 -3.81 9.83
N ALA A 43 -2.22 -5.08 10.01
CA ALA A 43 -3.42 -5.48 10.73
C ALA A 43 -3.35 -5.17 12.24
N ALA A 44 -2.14 -5.22 12.81
CA ALA A 44 -1.89 -4.89 14.21
C ALA A 44 -1.72 -3.38 14.47
N ALA A 45 -1.58 -2.57 13.41
CA ALA A 45 -1.33 -1.15 13.56
C ALA A 45 -2.58 -0.41 14.07
N PRO A 46 -2.43 0.53 15.02
CA PRO A 46 -3.56 1.26 15.57
C PRO A 46 -4.08 2.33 14.60
N GLY A 47 -5.38 2.65 14.69
CA GLY A 47 -5.98 3.76 13.96
C GLY A 47 -6.32 3.42 12.50
N ARG A 48 -6.40 4.46 11.66
CA ARG A 48 -6.72 4.29 10.24
C ARG A 48 -5.44 3.99 9.45
N ILE A 49 -5.50 2.92 8.67
CA ILE A 49 -4.39 2.47 7.84
C ILE A 49 -4.73 2.64 6.36
N VAL A 50 -3.79 3.16 5.60
CA VAL A 50 -3.74 3.04 4.15
C VAL A 50 -2.67 2.01 3.82
N LEU A 51 -3.12 0.85 3.33
CA LEU A 51 -2.22 -0.24 2.98
C LEU A 51 -1.69 -0.04 1.57
N ALA A 52 -0.37 0.02 1.44
CA ALA A 52 0.34 0.07 0.18
C ALA A 52 1.30 -1.13 0.05
N GLY A 53 1.90 -1.26 -1.12
CA GLY A 53 2.98 -2.21 -1.36
C GLY A 53 2.56 -3.41 -2.20
N LYS A 54 2.99 -3.40 -3.46
CA LYS A 54 2.81 -4.50 -4.43
C LYS A 54 1.35 -5.02 -4.55
N LEU A 55 0.34 -4.20 -4.22
CA LEU A 55 -1.06 -4.57 -4.35
C LEU A 55 -1.52 -4.60 -5.82
N GLY A 56 -2.30 -5.61 -6.18
CA GLY A 56 -2.85 -5.86 -7.51
C GLY A 56 -4.19 -6.61 -7.43
N ALA A 57 -4.86 -6.79 -8.57
CA ALA A 57 -6.18 -7.43 -8.63
C ALA A 57 -6.18 -8.87 -8.09
N ASP A 58 -5.03 -9.54 -8.14
CA ASP A 58 -4.81 -10.90 -7.65
C ASP A 58 -4.73 -11.02 -6.12
N ASN A 59 -4.41 -9.94 -5.40
CA ASN A 59 -4.17 -10.02 -3.95
C ASN A 59 -4.95 -8.98 -3.10
N VAL A 60 -5.49 -7.92 -3.69
CA VAL A 60 -6.11 -6.83 -2.94
C VAL A 60 -7.32 -7.27 -2.12
N ALA A 61 -8.13 -8.20 -2.64
CA ALA A 61 -9.29 -8.73 -1.92
C ALA A 61 -8.88 -9.46 -0.63
N GLU A 62 -7.81 -10.26 -0.69
CA GLU A 62 -7.25 -10.94 0.49
C GLU A 62 -6.63 -9.94 1.47
N ALA A 63 -5.87 -8.97 0.95
CA ALA A 63 -5.26 -7.91 1.75
C ALA A 63 -6.33 -7.14 2.54
N VAL A 64 -7.43 -6.74 1.89
CA VAL A 64 -8.56 -6.04 2.54
C VAL A 64 -9.21 -6.92 3.60
N ARG A 65 -9.45 -8.21 3.33
CA ARG A 65 -10.05 -9.13 4.32
C ARG A 65 -9.17 -9.35 5.54
N ARG A 66 -7.85 -9.51 5.36
CA ARG A 66 -6.90 -9.78 6.45
C ARG A 66 -6.56 -8.53 7.26
N VAL A 67 -6.29 -7.42 6.58
CA VAL A 67 -5.79 -6.18 7.21
C VAL A 67 -6.92 -5.25 7.66
N ARG A 68 -8.08 -5.32 6.99
CA ARG A 68 -9.22 -4.40 7.22
C ARG A 68 -8.81 -2.92 7.19
N PRO A 69 -8.05 -2.47 6.17
CA PRO A 69 -7.53 -1.11 6.14
C PRO A 69 -8.65 -0.09 5.88
N TRP A 70 -8.38 1.17 6.19
CA TRP A 70 -9.28 2.28 5.84
C TRP A 70 -9.26 2.58 4.34
N ALA A 71 -8.09 2.43 3.70
CA ALA A 71 -7.93 2.52 2.25
C ALA A 71 -6.79 1.62 1.76
N VAL A 72 -6.73 1.39 0.44
CA VAL A 72 -5.64 0.68 -0.23
C VAL A 72 -5.04 1.57 -1.32
N ASP A 73 -3.72 1.52 -1.47
CA ASP A 73 -2.97 2.23 -2.51
C ASP A 73 -2.18 1.25 -3.39
N ALA A 74 -2.24 1.47 -4.70
CA ALA A 74 -1.55 0.65 -5.68
C ALA A 74 -1.08 1.51 -6.86
N SER A 75 0.17 1.30 -7.27
CA SER A 75 0.76 2.06 -8.38
C SER A 75 1.29 1.18 -9.51
N SER A 76 2.46 0.57 -9.35
CA SER A 76 3.17 -0.11 -10.45
C SER A 76 2.45 -1.34 -11.02
N ARG A 77 1.65 -2.03 -10.19
CA ARG A 77 0.83 -3.19 -10.61
C ARG A 77 -0.34 -2.78 -11.50
N LEU A 78 -0.67 -1.49 -11.53
CA LEU A 78 -1.74 -0.92 -12.35
C LEU A 78 -1.22 -0.27 -13.64
N GLU A 79 0.05 -0.48 -13.98
CA GLU A 79 0.72 0.17 -15.10
C GLU A 79 0.91 -0.78 -16.30
N ALA A 80 0.83 -0.23 -17.52
CA ALA A 80 1.27 -0.89 -18.74
C ALA A 80 2.80 -0.79 -18.89
N SER A 81 3.34 0.36 -18.51
CA SER A 81 4.77 0.67 -18.45
C SER A 81 5.01 1.75 -17.36
N PRO A 82 6.25 1.95 -16.87
CA PRO A 82 6.51 2.87 -15.75
C PRO A 82 5.87 4.25 -15.93
N GLY A 83 4.97 4.61 -15.01
CA GLY A 83 4.25 5.89 -15.03
C GLY A 83 3.04 5.97 -15.97
N ILE A 84 2.74 4.92 -16.75
CA ILE A 84 1.59 4.85 -17.66
C ILE A 84 0.59 3.82 -17.14
N LYS A 85 -0.56 4.29 -16.65
CA LYS A 85 -1.63 3.42 -16.13
C LYS A 85 -2.33 2.63 -17.24
N ASP A 86 -2.66 1.39 -16.94
CA ASP A 86 -3.48 0.51 -17.76
C ASP A 86 -4.92 0.52 -17.25
N PRO A 87 -5.89 1.05 -18.02
CA PRO A 87 -7.28 1.14 -17.58
C PRO A 87 -7.91 -0.19 -17.19
N ASP A 88 -7.53 -1.29 -17.83
CA ASP A 88 -8.10 -2.61 -17.56
C ASP A 88 -7.54 -3.19 -16.25
N LYS A 89 -6.25 -2.99 -15.97
CA LYS A 89 -5.67 -3.34 -14.66
C LYS A 89 -6.26 -2.52 -13.53
N VAL A 90 -6.49 -1.23 -13.74
CA VAL A 90 -7.15 -0.35 -12.75
C VAL A 90 -8.57 -0.85 -12.47
N ARG A 91 -9.36 -1.19 -13.50
CA ARG A 91 -10.71 -1.71 -13.34
C ARG A 91 -10.71 -3.03 -12.55
N ALA A 92 -9.89 -3.98 -12.96
CA ALA A 92 -9.77 -5.28 -12.29
C ALA A 92 -9.35 -5.13 -10.82
N TYR A 93 -8.45 -4.18 -10.52
CA TYR A 93 -8.04 -3.89 -9.14
C TYR A 93 -9.21 -3.36 -8.29
N VAL A 94 -9.97 -2.40 -8.82
CA VAL A 94 -11.11 -1.81 -8.09
C VAL A 94 -12.22 -2.83 -7.89
N GLU A 95 -12.50 -3.67 -8.88
CA GLU A 95 -13.48 -4.76 -8.77
C GLU A 95 -13.06 -5.77 -7.70
N ALA A 96 -11.80 -6.23 -7.73
CA ALA A 96 -11.27 -7.15 -6.73
C ALA A 96 -11.26 -6.54 -5.31
N ALA A 97 -10.96 -5.25 -5.17
CA ALA A 97 -10.92 -4.57 -3.87
C ALA A 97 -12.31 -4.43 -3.22
N ARG A 98 -13.38 -4.52 -4.01
CA ARG A 98 -14.78 -4.38 -3.55
C ARG A 98 -15.48 -5.71 -3.27
N ALA A 99 -14.86 -6.84 -3.60
CA ALA A 99 -15.41 -8.18 -3.45
C ALA A 99 -15.24 -8.72 -2.02
#